data_AF-A0A0J1GB95-F1
#
_entry.id   AF-A0A0J1GB95-F1
#
_cell.length_a   1.000
_cell.length_b   1.000
_cell.length_c   1.000
_cell.angle_alpha   90.00
_cell.angle_beta   90.00
_cell.angle_gamma   90.00
#
_symmetry.space_group_name_H-M   'P 1'
#
loop_
_entity.id
_entity.type
_entity.pdbx_description
1 polymer ?
#
loop_
_entity_poly.entity_id
_entity_poly.type
_entity_poly.pdbx_seq_one_letter_code
_entity_poly.pdbx_strand_id
1 'polypeptide(L)'
;MAVEAVTAPRRRAPLRAWLPALILASACGAACAQAQDKQPSTFGAVIGSALLCRDQIDNKYFHSWLSTHFGAPYKHEGGAFWFRTGEATLWGAPVTEVMVSDDTSELVFLAAVAEVPPDQLEQSIRSAVGVRYPAADASPYPLRISAPGSTIAYYNSKSKIYCAKFKPPPQRR
;
A
#
# COMPACT_ATOMS: atom_id res chain seq x y z
N MET A 1 12.96 72.17 21.12
CA MET A 1 11.95 71.76 22.11
C MET A 1 10.87 72.83 22.13
N ALA A 2 9.61 72.47 22.41
CA ALA A 2 8.40 73.26 22.11
C ALA A 2 8.12 73.40 20.58
N VAL A 3 6.91 73.32 19.98
CA VAL A 3 5.48 73.34 20.43
C VAL A 3 4.97 74.76 20.77
N GLU A 4 3.89 75.33 20.21
CA GLU A 4 2.98 74.95 19.07
C GLU A 4 2.92 76.15 18.06
N ALA A 5 1.86 76.73 17.44
CA ALA A 5 0.38 76.63 17.41
C ALA A 5 -0.18 77.27 16.09
N VAL A 6 -1.53 77.45 15.98
CA VAL A 6 -2.29 78.38 15.07
C VAL A 6 -2.50 77.95 13.60
N THR A 7 -3.68 78.00 12.97
CA THR A 7 -5.12 78.08 13.40
C THR A 7 -6.03 77.61 12.23
N ALA A 8 -7.26 77.15 12.54
CA ALA A 8 -8.26 76.60 11.59
C ALA A 8 -8.82 77.59 10.52
N PRO A 9 -9.55 77.12 9.47
CA PRO A 9 -11.01 76.96 9.64
C PRO A 9 -11.72 75.82 8.84
N ARG A 10 -12.99 75.61 9.23
CA ARG A 10 -14.01 74.66 8.73
C ARG A 10 -14.26 74.64 7.21
N ARG A 11 -14.69 73.47 6.69
CA ARG A 11 -15.87 73.35 5.78
C ARG A 11 -16.75 72.15 6.20
N ARG A 12 -17.99 72.08 5.69
CA ARG A 12 -19.04 71.11 6.08
C ARG A 12 -19.47 70.23 4.90
N ALA A 13 -19.82 68.97 5.19
CA ALA A 13 -20.76 68.12 4.44
C ALA A 13 -20.34 67.71 2.99
N PRO A 14 -20.99 66.70 2.35
CA PRO A 14 -22.15 65.92 2.81
C PRO A 14 -21.90 64.41 2.95
N LEU A 15 -22.90 63.72 3.51
CA LEU A 15 -23.03 62.26 3.48
C LEU A 15 -23.18 61.74 2.04
N ARG A 16 -22.40 60.72 1.69
CA ARG A 16 -22.76 59.74 0.67
C ARG A 16 -22.46 58.35 1.21
N ALA A 17 -23.50 57.59 1.51
CA ALA A 17 -23.39 56.14 1.64
C ALA A 17 -23.11 55.53 0.25
N TRP A 18 -22.45 54.39 0.19
CA TRP A 18 -22.64 53.34 -0.83
C TRP A 18 -22.14 51.99 -0.29
N LEU A 19 -22.58 50.91 -0.94
CA LEU A 19 -22.72 49.57 -0.37
C LEU A 19 -21.38 48.86 -0.07
N PRO A 20 -21.32 47.98 0.95
CA PRO A 20 -20.24 47.01 1.08
C PRO A 20 -20.37 45.92 0.00
N ALA A 21 -19.35 45.75 -0.83
CA ALA A 21 -19.31 44.67 -1.81
C ALA A 21 -18.95 43.33 -1.13
N LEU A 22 -19.79 42.30 -1.31
CA LEU A 22 -19.48 40.95 -0.84
C LEU A 22 -18.31 40.35 -1.63
N ILE A 23 -17.23 39.98 -0.95
CA ILE A 23 -16.14 39.20 -1.53
C ILE A 23 -16.56 37.72 -1.50
N LEU A 24 -17.21 37.27 -2.58
CA LEU A 24 -17.53 35.85 -2.77
C LEU A 24 -16.30 35.10 -3.32
N ALA A 25 -15.43 34.65 -2.41
CA ALA A 25 -14.28 33.83 -2.76
C ALA A 25 -14.74 32.44 -3.25
N SER A 26 -14.75 32.24 -4.58
CA SER A 26 -15.18 30.98 -5.20
C SER A 26 -14.10 29.90 -5.07
N ALA A 27 -14.10 29.19 -3.95
CA ALA A 27 -13.18 28.10 -3.66
C ALA A 27 -13.56 26.82 -4.43
N CYS A 28 -13.30 26.79 -5.73
CA CYS A 28 -13.56 25.63 -6.59
C CYS A 28 -12.66 24.43 -6.28
N GLY A 29 -13.12 23.56 -5.38
CA GLY A 29 -13.16 22.12 -5.67
C GLY A 29 -11.84 21.38 -5.86
N ALA A 30 -10.80 21.68 -5.09
CA ALA A 30 -9.69 20.74 -4.86
C ALA A 30 -10.15 19.60 -3.93
N ALA A 31 -11.01 18.72 -4.45
CA ALA A 31 -11.64 17.66 -3.66
C ALA A 31 -10.59 16.61 -3.22
N CYS A 32 -10.42 16.51 -1.90
CA CYS A 32 -9.86 15.38 -1.15
C CYS A 32 -8.89 14.46 -1.92
N ALA A 33 -7.61 14.84 -1.97
CA ALA A 33 -6.55 13.84 -2.00
C ALA A 33 -6.62 13.06 -0.67
N GLN A 34 -7.39 11.97 -0.64
CA GLN A 34 -7.45 11.10 0.52
C GLN A 34 -6.11 10.39 0.65
N ALA A 35 -5.35 10.74 1.69
CA ALA A 35 -4.25 9.91 2.15
C ALA A 35 -4.84 8.56 2.57
N GLN A 36 -4.63 7.54 1.75
CA GLN A 36 -5.31 6.25 1.87
C GLN A 36 -4.57 5.33 2.86
N ASP A 37 -4.24 5.88 4.03
CA ASP A 37 -3.45 5.25 5.11
C ASP A 37 -4.25 4.18 5.88
N LYS A 38 -5.30 3.64 5.25
CA LYS A 38 -6.00 2.44 5.71
C LYS A 38 -5.87 1.34 4.67
N GLN A 39 -4.86 0.51 4.89
CA GLN A 39 -4.89 -0.91 4.53
C GLN A 39 -6.31 -1.47 4.75
N PRO A 40 -6.90 -2.17 3.76
CA PRO A 40 -8.21 -2.79 3.93
C PRO A 40 -8.26 -3.72 5.15
N SER A 41 -9.39 -3.74 5.86
CA SER A 41 -9.63 -4.71 6.95
C SER A 41 -9.55 -6.16 6.44
N THR A 42 -9.84 -6.37 5.16
CA THR A 42 -9.74 -7.65 4.46
C THR A 42 -8.33 -8.01 3.98
N PHE A 43 -7.33 -7.11 4.08
CA PHE A 43 -5.96 -7.36 3.56
C PHE A 43 -5.32 -8.62 4.17
N GLY A 44 -5.41 -8.79 5.49
CA GLY A 44 -4.91 -9.99 6.17
C GLY A 44 -5.68 -11.27 5.79
N ALA A 45 -6.96 -11.16 5.42
CA ALA A 45 -7.79 -12.28 4.99
C ALA A 45 -7.55 -12.67 3.51
N VAL A 46 -7.39 -11.68 2.63
CA VAL A 46 -7.23 -11.86 1.18
C VAL A 46 -5.76 -12.09 0.82
N ILE A 47 -4.90 -11.09 1.03
CA ILE A 47 -3.47 -11.16 0.71
C ILE A 47 -2.77 -12.17 1.63
N GLY A 48 -3.09 -12.16 2.94
CA GLY A 48 -2.52 -13.11 3.88
C GLY A 48 -2.83 -14.58 3.55
N SER A 49 -4.08 -14.96 3.28
CA SER A 49 -4.44 -16.36 2.95
C SER A 49 -3.82 -16.83 1.65
N ALA A 50 -3.78 -15.96 0.63
CA ALA A 50 -3.14 -16.23 -0.65
C ALA A 50 -1.62 -16.44 -0.51
N LEU A 51 -0.93 -15.56 0.25
CA LEU A 51 0.51 -15.71 0.54
C LEU A 51 0.83 -17.00 1.30
N LEU A 52 -0.07 -17.48 2.18
CA LEU A 52 0.06 -18.78 2.87
C LEU A 52 -0.28 -20.00 1.96
N CYS A 53 -0.49 -19.79 0.65
CA CYS A 53 -0.98 -20.77 -0.33
C CYS A 53 -2.32 -21.45 0.00
N ARG A 54 -3.08 -20.94 0.99
CA ARG A 54 -4.35 -21.52 1.44
C ARG A 54 -5.51 -21.32 0.45
N ASP A 55 -5.36 -20.39 -0.49
CA ASP A 55 -6.37 -20.04 -1.51
C ASP A 55 -5.85 -20.27 -2.94
N GLN A 56 -6.70 -20.15 -3.95
CA GLN A 56 -6.28 -20.06 -5.35
C GLN A 56 -5.59 -18.71 -5.62
N ILE A 57 -4.70 -18.68 -6.62
CA ILE A 57 -4.03 -17.46 -7.07
C ILE A 57 -4.50 -17.19 -8.50
N ASP A 58 -5.24 -16.09 -8.70
CA ASP A 58 -5.60 -15.55 -10.01
C ASP A 58 -5.02 -14.14 -10.15
N ASN A 59 -4.20 -13.93 -11.19
CA ASN A 59 -3.47 -12.67 -11.37
C ASN A 59 -4.39 -11.48 -11.64
N LYS A 60 -5.52 -11.68 -12.34
CA LYS A 60 -6.46 -10.62 -12.72
C LYS A 60 -7.28 -10.17 -11.53
N TYR A 61 -7.71 -11.11 -10.69
CA TYR A 61 -8.30 -10.83 -9.39
C TYR A 61 -7.34 -10.03 -8.50
N PHE A 62 -6.12 -10.55 -8.24
CA PHE A 62 -5.20 -9.87 -7.32
C PHE A 62 -4.70 -8.53 -7.86
N HIS A 63 -4.47 -8.38 -9.17
CA HIS A 63 -4.16 -7.10 -9.79
C HIS A 63 -5.32 -6.09 -9.63
N SER A 64 -6.56 -6.51 -9.89
CA SER A 64 -7.74 -5.66 -9.73
C SER A 64 -7.94 -5.25 -8.25
N TRP A 65 -7.80 -6.20 -7.33
CA TRP A 65 -7.95 -5.97 -5.89
C TRP A 65 -6.89 -5.00 -5.35
N LEU A 66 -5.62 -5.19 -5.72
CA LEU A 66 -4.53 -4.28 -5.35
C LEU A 66 -4.71 -2.90 -5.99
N SER A 67 -5.09 -2.83 -7.27
CA SER A 67 -5.39 -1.58 -7.97
C SER A 67 -6.51 -0.79 -7.30
N THR A 68 -7.55 -1.49 -6.82
CA THR A 68 -8.71 -0.88 -6.14
C THR A 68 -8.34 -0.27 -4.79
N HIS A 69 -7.40 -0.86 -4.05
CA HIS A 69 -7.11 -0.47 -2.67
C HIS A 69 -5.82 0.35 -2.49
N PHE A 70 -4.83 0.18 -3.37
CA PHE A 70 -3.52 0.84 -3.29
C PHE A 70 -3.19 1.71 -4.51
N GLY A 71 -4.11 1.82 -5.48
CA GLY A 71 -3.89 2.54 -6.73
C GLY A 71 -3.04 1.76 -7.73
N ALA A 72 -2.65 2.40 -8.83
CA ALA A 72 -1.90 1.77 -9.91
C ALA A 72 -0.55 1.17 -9.44
N PRO A 73 -0.08 0.05 -10.04
CA PRO A 73 1.23 -0.50 -9.70
C PRO A 73 2.34 0.50 -10.03
N TYR A 74 3.30 0.65 -9.11
CA TYR A 74 4.35 1.67 -9.22
C TYR A 74 5.50 1.25 -10.14
N LYS A 75 5.63 -0.05 -10.42
CA LYS A 75 6.52 -0.63 -11.45
C LYS A 75 6.00 -1.98 -11.95
N HIS A 76 6.51 -2.38 -13.10
CA HIS A 76 6.33 -3.71 -13.71
C HIS A 76 7.72 -4.29 -13.95
N GLU A 77 8.07 -5.37 -13.25
CA GLU A 77 9.43 -5.93 -13.24
C GLU A 77 9.40 -7.42 -12.87
N GLY A 78 10.20 -8.25 -13.54
CA GLY A 78 10.36 -9.67 -13.20
C GLY A 78 9.10 -10.52 -13.43
N GLY A 79 8.28 -10.17 -14.43
CA GLY A 79 7.00 -10.84 -14.68
C GLY A 79 5.92 -10.50 -13.65
N ALA A 80 6.01 -9.35 -12.97
CA ALA A 80 5.08 -8.95 -11.92
C ALA A 80 4.77 -7.45 -11.89
N PHE A 81 3.54 -7.10 -11.53
CA PHE A 81 3.12 -5.76 -11.15
C PHE A 81 3.34 -5.56 -9.65
N TRP A 82 3.99 -4.45 -9.27
CA TRP A 82 4.36 -4.15 -7.89
C TRP A 82 3.55 -2.97 -7.34
N PHE A 83 2.92 -3.16 -6.18
CA PHE A 83 2.08 -2.19 -5.50
C PHE A 83 2.74 -1.80 -4.16
N ARG A 84 2.77 -0.50 -3.84
CA ARG A 84 3.17 -0.04 -2.50
C ARG A 84 1.97 -0.18 -1.57
N THR A 85 2.19 -0.68 -0.36
CA THR A 85 1.12 -0.93 0.60
C THR A 85 1.15 -0.01 1.83
N GLY A 86 2.04 0.98 1.85
CA GLY A 86 2.10 1.99 2.91
C GLY A 86 2.44 1.38 4.28
N GLU A 87 1.62 1.68 5.28
CA GLU A 87 1.75 1.14 6.65
C GLU A 87 1.04 -0.22 6.84
N ALA A 88 0.80 -0.97 5.76
CA ALA A 88 0.17 -2.28 5.85
C ALA A 88 0.99 -3.28 6.69
N THR A 89 0.31 -4.24 7.30
CA THR A 89 0.93 -5.29 8.12
C THR A 89 0.31 -6.66 7.82
N LEU A 90 1.12 -7.72 7.96
CA LEU A 90 0.65 -9.10 8.00
C LEU A 90 1.28 -9.80 9.19
N TRP A 91 0.46 -10.45 10.03
CA TRP A 91 0.92 -11.20 11.21
C TRP A 91 1.79 -10.38 12.20
N GLY A 92 1.59 -9.06 12.22
CA GLY A 92 2.37 -8.11 13.04
C GLY A 92 3.68 -7.63 12.42
N ALA A 93 4.07 -8.13 11.24
CA ALA A 93 5.20 -7.60 10.46
C ALA A 93 4.73 -6.52 9.47
N PRO A 94 5.43 -5.37 9.34
CA PRO A 94 5.13 -4.38 8.30
C PRO A 94 5.40 -4.94 6.90
N VAL A 95 4.52 -4.60 5.95
CA VAL A 95 4.59 -5.01 4.54
C VAL A 95 4.54 -3.75 3.68
N THR A 96 5.62 -3.48 2.95
CA THR A 96 5.80 -2.27 2.13
C THR A 96 5.44 -2.46 0.68
N GLU A 97 5.60 -3.69 0.15
CA GLU A 97 5.33 -4.04 -1.24
C GLU A 97 4.50 -5.32 -1.34
N VAL A 98 3.53 -5.35 -2.24
CA VAL A 98 2.87 -6.59 -2.72
C VAL A 98 3.04 -6.69 -4.22
N MET A 99 3.36 -7.89 -4.70
CA MET A 99 3.62 -8.21 -6.10
C MET A 99 2.59 -9.25 -6.57
N VAL A 100 2.07 -9.07 -7.79
CA VAL A 100 1.25 -10.09 -8.47
C VAL A 100 1.86 -10.38 -9.83
N SER A 101 1.95 -11.66 -10.20
CA SER A 101 2.41 -12.10 -11.52
C SER A 101 1.59 -11.47 -12.64
N ASP A 102 2.21 -11.12 -13.76
CA ASP A 102 1.52 -10.75 -15.00
C ASP A 102 1.06 -11.99 -15.80
N ASP A 103 0.75 -11.82 -17.09
CA ASP A 103 0.37 -12.92 -17.97
C ASP A 103 1.53 -13.61 -18.71
N THR A 104 2.79 -13.17 -18.56
CA THR A 104 3.96 -13.67 -19.31
C THR A 104 4.57 -14.97 -18.79
N SER A 105 4.34 -15.32 -17.52
CA SER A 105 4.84 -16.56 -16.91
C SER A 105 3.84 -17.73 -17.01
N GLU A 106 4.32 -18.97 -16.97
CA GLU A 106 3.48 -20.16 -16.75
C GLU A 106 3.00 -20.28 -15.28
N LEU A 107 3.64 -19.54 -14.36
CA LEU A 107 3.23 -19.47 -12.96
C LEU A 107 2.30 -18.27 -12.73
N VAL A 108 1.27 -18.47 -11.92
CA VAL A 108 0.58 -17.39 -11.21
C VAL A 108 1.17 -17.29 -9.82
N PHE A 109 1.52 -16.09 -9.37
CA PHE A 109 2.01 -15.87 -8.01
C PHE A 109 1.53 -14.58 -7.39
N LEU A 110 1.46 -14.61 -6.06
CA LEU A 110 1.34 -13.44 -5.19
C LEU A 110 2.55 -13.46 -4.24
N ALA A 111 3.22 -12.32 -4.09
CA ALA A 111 4.35 -12.16 -3.19
C ALA A 111 4.24 -10.85 -2.39
N ALA A 112 4.91 -10.77 -1.24
CA ALA A 112 4.98 -9.56 -0.43
C ALA A 112 6.37 -9.40 0.19
N VAL A 113 6.83 -8.15 0.29
CA VAL A 113 8.06 -7.77 0.99
C VAL A 113 7.68 -7.33 2.40
N ALA A 114 8.21 -8.02 3.42
CA ALA A 114 8.03 -7.67 4.81
C ALA A 114 9.33 -7.11 5.41
N GLU A 115 9.21 -6.05 6.20
CA GLU A 115 10.32 -5.26 6.78
C GLU A 115 11.02 -5.95 7.96
N VAL A 116 11.06 -7.29 7.95
CA VAL A 116 11.68 -8.13 8.98
C VAL A 116 12.47 -9.29 8.31
N PRO A 117 13.51 -9.84 8.94
CA PRO A 117 14.22 -11.01 8.41
C PRO A 117 13.32 -12.26 8.30
N PRO A 118 13.65 -13.24 7.43
CA PRO A 118 12.87 -14.47 7.25
C PRO A 118 12.56 -15.25 8.54
N ASP A 119 13.51 -15.33 9.46
CA ASP A 119 13.36 -15.96 10.78
C ASP A 119 12.28 -15.29 11.63
N GLN A 120 12.25 -13.95 11.61
CA GLN A 120 11.25 -13.17 12.33
C GLN A 120 9.88 -13.26 11.66
N LEU A 121 9.81 -13.29 10.31
CA LEU A 121 8.56 -13.50 9.60
C LEU A 121 7.97 -14.89 9.86
N GLU A 122 8.80 -15.95 9.87
CA GLU A 122 8.38 -17.31 10.24
C GLU A 122 7.81 -17.34 11.67
N GLN A 123 8.50 -16.72 12.63
CA GLN A 123 8.04 -16.64 14.01
C GLN A 123 6.72 -15.85 14.13
N SER A 124 6.56 -14.73 13.41
CA SER A 124 5.29 -13.97 13.35
C SER A 124 4.14 -14.80 12.78
N ILE A 125 4.35 -15.45 11.64
CA ILE A 125 3.33 -16.31 11.00
C ILE A 125 2.98 -17.50 11.90
N ARG A 126 3.98 -18.14 12.51
CA ARG A 126 3.77 -19.27 13.43
C ARG A 126 2.95 -18.86 14.66
N SER A 127 3.25 -17.71 15.25
CA SER A 127 2.48 -17.16 16.38
C SER A 127 1.06 -16.77 16.00
N ALA A 128 0.84 -16.20 14.81
CA ALA A 128 -0.47 -15.68 14.40
C ALA A 128 -1.43 -16.74 13.81
N VAL A 129 -0.92 -17.72 13.05
CA VAL A 129 -1.75 -18.67 12.28
C VAL A 129 -1.23 -20.12 12.26
N GLY A 130 -0.23 -20.44 13.10
CA GLY A 130 0.26 -21.80 13.33
C GLY A 130 1.10 -22.43 12.20
N VAL A 131 1.27 -21.76 11.06
CA VAL A 131 2.05 -22.27 9.93
C VAL A 131 3.55 -22.17 10.25
N ARG A 132 4.28 -23.26 10.01
CA ARG A 132 5.74 -23.32 10.15
C ARG A 132 6.41 -23.26 8.77
N TYR A 133 7.56 -22.61 8.72
CA TYR A 133 8.42 -22.57 7.53
C TYR A 133 9.82 -23.08 7.90
N PRO A 134 10.04 -24.41 7.96
CA PRO A 134 11.39 -24.98 8.08
C PRO A 134 12.29 -24.51 6.93
N ALA A 135 13.59 -24.41 7.21
CA ALA A 135 14.60 -24.24 6.17
C ALA A 135 14.64 -25.47 5.25
N ALA A 136 14.75 -25.24 3.93
CA ALA A 136 14.82 -26.29 2.92
C ALA A 136 16.19 -26.98 2.86
N ASP A 137 17.25 -26.26 3.27
CA ASP A 137 18.63 -26.71 3.26
C ASP A 137 19.43 -26.03 4.40
N ALA A 138 20.74 -26.31 4.46
CA ALA A 138 21.68 -25.76 5.43
C ALA A 138 22.61 -24.67 4.84
N SER A 139 22.19 -23.97 3.78
CA SER A 139 22.92 -22.82 3.24
C SER A 139 22.85 -21.61 4.19
N PRO A 140 23.68 -20.56 3.99
CA PRO A 140 23.64 -19.35 4.83
C PRO A 140 22.35 -18.51 4.69
N TYR A 141 21.60 -18.68 3.60
CA TYR A 141 20.39 -17.90 3.28
C TYR A 141 19.28 -18.84 2.76
N PRO A 142 18.85 -19.84 3.55
CA PRO A 142 18.02 -20.92 3.05
C PRO A 142 16.63 -20.39 2.71
N LEU A 143 16.04 -20.92 1.63
CA LEU A 143 14.59 -20.82 1.43
C LEU A 143 13.90 -21.52 2.59
N ARG A 144 12.85 -20.90 3.12
CA ARG A 144 12.00 -21.51 4.15
C ARG A 144 10.65 -21.85 3.56
N ILE A 145 10.25 -23.12 3.61
CA ILE A 145 9.10 -23.63 2.84
C ILE A 145 8.08 -24.27 3.78
N SER A 146 6.83 -23.83 3.70
CA SER A 146 5.71 -24.37 4.46
C SER A 146 5.06 -25.56 3.72
N ALA A 147 4.39 -26.44 4.46
CA ALA A 147 3.72 -27.62 3.87
C ALA A 147 2.70 -27.30 2.75
N PRO A 148 1.97 -26.16 2.75
CA PRO A 148 1.13 -25.74 1.61
C PRO A 148 1.88 -25.23 0.38
N GLY A 149 3.22 -25.21 0.37
CA GLY A 149 4.05 -24.73 -0.74
C GLY A 149 4.38 -23.23 -0.72
N SER A 150 3.86 -22.46 0.25
CA SER A 150 4.26 -21.07 0.45
C SER A 150 5.70 -20.99 0.94
N THR A 151 6.48 -20.05 0.42
CA THR A 151 7.92 -19.91 0.64
C THR A 151 8.28 -18.52 1.15
N ILE A 152 9.24 -18.44 2.07
CA ILE A 152 9.90 -17.20 2.51
C ILE A 152 11.36 -17.24 2.06
N ALA A 153 11.81 -16.18 1.40
CA ALA A 153 13.19 -15.97 0.97
C ALA A 153 13.79 -14.70 1.59
N TYR A 154 15.11 -14.60 1.63
CA TYR A 154 15.81 -13.35 1.92
C TYR A 154 15.61 -12.33 0.79
N TYR A 155 15.48 -11.05 1.16
CA TYR A 155 15.44 -9.92 0.24
C TYR A 155 16.29 -8.80 0.83
N ASN A 156 17.61 -8.90 0.64
CA ASN A 156 18.61 -8.20 1.45
C ASN A 156 18.43 -8.56 2.94
N SER A 157 18.36 -7.58 3.84
CA SER A 157 18.04 -7.78 5.27
C SER A 157 16.56 -8.08 5.56
N LYS A 158 15.69 -7.96 4.55
CA LYS A 158 14.23 -8.14 4.64
C LYS A 158 13.84 -9.56 4.24
N SER A 159 12.55 -9.86 4.30
CA SER A 159 11.98 -11.10 3.79
C SER A 159 11.03 -10.87 2.62
N LYS A 160 11.00 -11.81 1.68
CA LYS A 160 9.96 -11.92 0.65
C LYS A 160 9.21 -13.22 0.83
N ILE A 161 7.94 -13.15 1.20
CA ILE A 161 7.03 -14.30 1.23
C ILE A 161 6.29 -14.38 -0.10
N TYR A 162 6.07 -15.58 -0.62
CA TYR A 162 5.29 -15.80 -1.83
C TYR A 162 4.56 -17.13 -1.86
N CYS A 163 3.44 -17.13 -2.58
CA CYS A 163 2.80 -18.34 -3.08
C CYS A 163 2.85 -18.32 -4.61
N ALA A 164 3.34 -19.41 -5.22
CA ALA A 164 3.35 -19.60 -6.66
C ALA A 164 2.66 -20.94 -7.01
N LYS A 165 1.83 -20.92 -8.05
CA LYS A 165 1.11 -22.10 -8.57
C LYS A 165 1.16 -22.06 -10.10
N PHE A 166 1.18 -23.21 -10.77
CA PHE A 166 1.07 -23.24 -12.23
C PHE A 166 -0.30 -22.70 -12.66
N LYS A 167 -0.32 -21.99 -13.80
CA LYS A 167 -1.57 -21.62 -14.47
C LYS A 167 -2.38 -22.89 -14.77
N PRO A 168 -3.70 -22.90 -14.49
CA PRO A 168 -4.56 -23.98 -14.97
C PRO A 168 -4.41 -24.14 -16.48
N PRO A 169 -4.37 -25.37 -17.03
CA PRO A 169 -4.35 -25.55 -18.47
C PRO A 169 -5.59 -24.90 -19.09
N PRO A 170 -5.52 -24.40 -20.34
CA PRO A 170 -6.66 -23.78 -21.00
C PRO A 170 -7.89 -24.69 -20.95
N GLN A 171 -9.01 -24.14 -20.45
CA GLN A 171 -10.30 -24.83 -20.46
C GLN A 171 -10.63 -25.24 -21.89
N ARG A 172 -10.85 -26.54 -22.13
CA ARG A 172 -11.29 -27.03 -23.44
C ARG A 172 -12.67 -26.43 -23.71
N ARG A 173 -12.79 -25.75 -24.85
CA ARG A 173 -14.07 -25.26 -25.40
C ARG A 173 -14.71 -26.31 -26.29
#